data_AF-R0HJD5-F1
#
_entry.id   AF-R0HJD5-F1
#
_cell.length_a   1.000
_cell.length_b   1.000
_cell.length_c   1.000
_cell.angle_alpha   90.00
_cell.angle_beta   90.00
_cell.angle_gamma   90.00
#
_symmetry.space_group_name_H-M   'P 1'
#
loop_
_entity.id
_entity.type
_entity.pdbx_description
1 polymer ?
#
loop_
_entity_poly.entity_id
_entity_poly.type
_entity_poly.pdbx_seq_one_letter_code
_entity_poly.pdbx_strand_id
1 'polypeptide(L)'
;MKLMVAQFFMISLLLTSSLFVHSNAGSACDGKCNVRCAKADRTHGECLKDCNICCEKCNCVPSGTFGNKDECPCYRDLINSKGGSKCP
;
A
#
# COMPACT_ATOMS: atom_id res chain seq x y z
N MET A 1 -36.84 27.84 -9.54
CA MET A 1 -35.65 28.02 -8.68
C MET A 1 -35.37 26.85 -7.75
N LYS A 2 -36.37 26.26 -7.06
CA LYS A 2 -36.16 25.09 -6.17
C LYS A 2 -35.66 23.81 -6.88
N LEU A 3 -36.15 23.52 -8.09
CA LEU A 3 -35.76 22.32 -8.86
C LEU A 3 -34.31 22.36 -9.34
N MET A 4 -33.81 23.54 -9.71
CA MET A 4 -32.42 23.71 -10.15
C MET A 4 -31.45 23.52 -8.99
N VAL A 5 -31.79 24.03 -7.79
CA VAL A 5 -30.98 23.86 -6.57
C VAL A 5 -30.87 22.38 -6.19
N ALA A 6 -31.97 21.63 -6.29
CA ALA A 6 -31.96 20.19 -6.01
C ALA A 6 -31.10 19.40 -7.01
N GLN A 7 -31.14 19.74 -8.31
CA GLN A 7 -30.32 19.09 -9.33
C GLN A 7 -28.82 19.37 -9.14
N PHE A 8 -28.44 20.61 -8.82
CA PHE A 8 -27.03 20.93 -8.52
C PHE A 8 -26.51 20.19 -7.29
N PHE A 9 -27.34 19.98 -6.26
CA PHE A 9 -26.95 19.26 -5.06
C PHE A 9 -26.70 17.77 -5.32
N MET A 10 -27.53 17.13 -6.15
CA MET A 10 -27.38 15.72 -6.52
C MET A 10 -26.13 15.48 -7.40
N ILE A 11 -25.82 16.40 -8.31
CA ILE A 11 -24.65 16.31 -9.19
C ILE A 11 -23.36 16.43 -8.37
N SER A 12 -23.31 17.33 -7.39
CA SER A 12 -22.17 17.46 -6.46
C SER A 12 -21.95 16.20 -5.61
N LEU A 13 -23.02 15.50 -5.21
CA LEU A 13 -22.92 14.25 -4.45
C LEU A 13 -22.31 13.10 -5.28
N LEU A 14 -22.63 13.03 -6.57
CA LEU A 14 -22.11 12.01 -7.48
C LEU A 14 -20.64 12.26 -7.85
N LEU A 15 -20.23 13.52 -8.01
CA LEU A 15 -18.85 13.90 -8.33
C LEU A 15 -17.87 13.62 -7.19
N THR A 16 -18.29 13.82 -5.93
CA THR A 16 -17.43 13.54 -4.76
C THR A 16 -17.11 12.06 -4.61
N SER A 17 -18.05 11.17 -4.95
CA SER A 17 -17.88 9.70 -4.88
C SER A 17 -16.70 9.19 -5.71
N SER A 18 -16.34 9.87 -6.80
CA SER A 18 -15.22 9.46 -7.69
C SER A 18 -13.84 9.92 -7.18
N LEU A 19 -13.80 10.85 -6.23
CA LEU A 19 -12.54 11.42 -5.71
C LEU A 19 -12.02 10.68 -4.46
N PHE A 20 -12.85 9.87 -3.79
CA PHE A 20 -12.46 9.18 -2.55
C PHE A 20 -11.59 7.93 -2.74
N VAL A 21 -11.20 7.58 -3.97
CA VAL A 21 -10.40 6.36 -4.25
C VAL A 21 -8.88 6.61 -4.16
N HIS A 22 -8.41 7.86 -3.95
CA HIS A 22 -6.97 8.16 -4.06
C HIS A 22 -6.30 8.81 -2.83
N SER A 23 -6.69 8.44 -1.62
CA SER A 23 -6.03 8.94 -0.40
C SER A 23 -5.82 7.86 0.66
N ASN A 24 -5.02 6.83 0.35
CA ASN A 24 -4.46 5.95 1.38
C ASN A 24 -2.94 6.18 1.49
N ALA A 25 -2.54 7.42 1.77
CA ALA A 25 -1.17 7.75 2.13
C ALA A 25 -1.09 7.81 3.68
N GLY A 26 -0.67 6.72 4.31
CA GLY A 26 -0.23 6.77 5.72
C GLY A 26 -0.48 5.55 6.60
N SER A 27 -1.40 4.64 6.26
CA SER A 27 -1.77 3.51 7.15
C SER A 27 -1.80 2.12 6.49
N ALA A 28 -1.39 2.01 5.23
CA ALA A 28 -1.50 0.76 4.46
C ALA A 28 -0.34 -0.24 4.71
N CYS A 29 0.72 0.16 5.42
CA CYS A 29 1.91 -0.68 5.57
C CYS A 29 1.72 -1.79 6.61
N ASP A 30 1.26 -1.47 7.82
CA ASP A 30 1.17 -2.43 8.92
C ASP A 30 0.29 -3.64 8.55
N GLY A 31 -0.90 -3.41 8.00
CA GLY A 31 -1.80 -4.50 7.59
C GLY A 31 -1.19 -5.38 6.48
N LYS A 32 -0.56 -4.76 5.48
CA LYS A 32 0.03 -5.49 4.35
C LYS A 32 1.29 -6.25 4.73
N CYS A 33 2.13 -5.68 5.59
CA CYS A 33 3.35 -6.34 6.05
C CYS A 33 3.06 -7.53 6.97
N ASN A 34 2.00 -7.47 7.79
CA ASN A 34 1.53 -8.65 8.52
C ASN A 34 1.12 -9.79 7.58
N VAL A 35 0.39 -9.49 6.50
CA VAL A 35 0.04 -10.52 5.49
C VAL A 35 1.29 -11.03 4.78
N ARG A 36 2.21 -10.15 4.38
CA ARG A 36 3.44 -10.50 3.68
C ARG A 36 4.33 -11.42 4.51
N CYS A 37 4.41 -11.17 5.81
CA CYS A 37 5.26 -11.88 6.75
C CYS A 37 4.57 -13.07 7.46
N ALA A 38 3.31 -13.36 7.15
CA ALA A 38 2.50 -14.36 7.86
C ALA A 38 3.08 -15.80 7.85
N LYS A 39 4.03 -16.11 6.95
CA LYS A 39 4.71 -17.42 6.89
C LYS A 39 6.19 -17.36 7.26
N ALA A 40 6.67 -16.22 7.76
CA ALA A 40 8.05 -16.02 8.16
C ALA A 40 8.28 -16.43 9.62
N ASP A 41 7.84 -17.63 10.05
CA ASP A 41 7.73 -17.99 11.47
C ASP A 41 9.02 -17.76 12.29
N ARG A 42 10.17 -18.17 11.75
CA ARG A 42 11.46 -18.03 12.43
C ARG A 42 12.06 -16.63 12.37
N THR A 43 11.61 -15.81 11.41
CA THR A 43 12.17 -14.48 11.10
C THR A 43 11.08 -13.40 11.06
N HIS A 44 9.98 -13.61 11.79
CA HIS A 44 8.77 -12.80 11.65
C HIS A 44 9.03 -11.33 12.00
N GLY A 45 9.75 -11.09 13.10
CA GLY A 45 10.12 -9.73 13.53
C GLY A 45 11.05 -9.03 12.54
N GLU A 46 12.01 -9.75 11.96
CA GLU A 46 12.92 -9.20 10.93
C GLU A 46 12.16 -8.88 9.65
N CYS A 47 11.29 -9.80 9.20
CA CYS A 47 10.44 -9.60 8.03
C CYS A 47 9.55 -8.36 8.18
N LEU A 48 8.88 -8.20 9.32
CA LEU A 48 8.02 -7.04 9.56
C LEU A 48 8.81 -5.73 9.53
N LYS A 49 9.97 -5.71 10.19
CA LYS A 49 10.85 -4.53 10.21
C LYS A 49 11.29 -4.14 8.80
N ASP A 50 11.81 -5.09 8.02
CA ASP A 50 12.30 -4.80 6.68
C ASP A 50 11.15 -4.46 5.71
N CYS A 51 10.02 -5.16 5.84
CA CYS A 51 8.81 -4.85 5.07
C CYS A 51 8.32 -3.43 5.35
N ASN A 52 8.26 -3.00 6.60
CA ASN A 52 7.80 -1.66 6.96
C ASN A 52 8.76 -0.58 6.43
N ILE A 53 10.08 -0.77 6.54
CA ILE A 53 11.06 0.16 5.95
C ILE A 53 10.87 0.27 4.43
N CYS A 54 10.66 -0.85 3.75
CA CYS A 54 10.44 -0.87 2.31
C CYS A 54 9.07 -0.26 1.93
N CYS A 55 8.03 -0.51 2.73
CA CYS A 55 6.71 0.02 2.52
C CYS A 55 6.67 1.54 2.72
N GLU A 56 7.29 2.08 3.77
CA GLU A 56 7.37 3.52 3.97
C GLU A 56 8.11 4.23 2.83
N LYS A 57 9.16 3.58 2.30
CA LYS A 57 9.94 4.14 1.20
C LYS A 57 9.21 4.07 -0.15
N CYS A 58 8.48 2.99 -0.41
CA CYS A 58 7.87 2.72 -1.72
C CYS A 58 6.35 2.89 -1.76
N ASN A 59 5.70 3.10 -0.61
CA ASN A 59 4.25 3.12 -0.41
C ASN A 59 3.52 1.91 -1.04
N CYS A 60 4.19 0.76 -1.10
CA CYS A 60 3.72 -0.45 -1.78
C CYS A 60 4.25 -1.70 -1.08
N VAL A 61 3.40 -2.73 -0.96
CA VAL A 61 3.77 -4.08 -0.50
C VAL A 61 3.15 -5.07 -1.47
N PRO A 62 3.94 -6.00 -2.05
CA PRO A 62 3.43 -7.04 -2.94
C PRO A 62 2.38 -7.94 -2.28
N SER A 63 1.50 -8.49 -3.10
CA SER A 63 0.52 -9.48 -2.66
C SER A 63 1.17 -10.79 -2.19
N GLY A 64 0.44 -11.57 -1.39
CA GLY A 64 0.88 -12.88 -0.91
C GLY A 64 2.02 -12.82 0.12
N THR A 65 2.58 -13.99 0.43
CA THR A 65 3.64 -14.18 1.44
C THR A 65 5.03 -14.40 0.82
N PHE A 66 5.10 -14.56 -0.50
CA PHE A 66 6.32 -14.78 -1.26
C PHE A 66 6.13 -14.34 -2.72
N GLY A 67 7.20 -13.96 -3.41
CA GLY A 67 7.13 -13.59 -4.83
C GLY A 67 6.40 -12.26 -5.10
N ASN A 68 5.82 -12.12 -6.30
CA ASN A 68 5.00 -10.98 -6.77
C ASN A 68 5.65 -9.60 -6.67
N LYS A 69 6.99 -9.55 -6.57
CA LYS A 69 7.72 -8.28 -6.38
C LYS A 69 7.58 -7.35 -7.58
N ASP A 70 7.24 -7.87 -8.75
CA ASP A 70 6.91 -7.11 -9.96
C ASP A 70 5.69 -6.19 -9.80
N GLU A 71 4.76 -6.48 -8.88
CA GLU A 71 3.65 -5.59 -8.51
C GLU A 71 4.13 -4.26 -7.91
N CYS A 72 5.30 -4.28 -7.25
CA CYS A 72 5.91 -3.12 -6.59
C CYS A 72 7.38 -2.98 -7.04
N PRO A 73 7.68 -2.41 -8.22
CA PRO A 73 9.06 -2.31 -8.72
C PRO A 73 10.05 -1.64 -7.75
N CYS A 74 9.64 -0.57 -7.06
CA CYS A 74 10.46 0.07 -6.03
C CYS A 74 10.82 -0.90 -4.87
N TYR A 75 9.86 -1.71 -4.42
CA TYR A 75 10.06 -2.69 -3.36
C TYR A 75 11.00 -3.82 -3.81
N ARG A 76 10.86 -4.25 -5.07
CA ARG A 76 11.73 -5.26 -5.69
C ARG A 76 13.18 -4.82 -5.80
N ASP A 77 13.39 -3.58 -6.25
CA ASP A 77 14.71 -3.08 -6.65
C ASP A 77 15.51 -2.47 -5.49
N LEU A 78 14.91 -2.42 -4.30
CA LEU A 78 15.56 -1.97 -3.08
C LEU A 78 16.66 -2.96 -2.65
N ILE A 79 17.88 -2.44 -2.61
CA ILE A 79 19.09 -3.16 -2.22
C ILE A 79 19.62 -2.68 -0.88
N ASN A 80 20.18 -3.61 -0.11
CA ASN A 80 20.88 -3.32 1.14
C ASN A 80 22.32 -2.87 0.86
N SER A 81 23.04 -2.41 1.88
CA SER A 81 24.43 -1.92 1.73
C SER A 81 25.44 -2.98 1.25
N LYS A 82 25.05 -4.26 1.23
CA LYS A 82 25.86 -5.38 0.74
C LYS A 82 25.48 -5.79 -0.70
N GLY A 83 24.56 -5.07 -1.34
CA GLY A 83 24.10 -5.35 -2.71
C GLY A 83 23.04 -6.45 -2.84
N GLY A 84 22.55 -7.02 -1.73
CA GLY A 84 21.45 -8.00 -1.74
C GLY A 84 20.07 -7.34 -1.68
N SER A 85 19.02 -8.08 -2.05
CA SER A 85 17.62 -7.64 -1.86
C SER A 85 17.39 -7.22 -0.41
N LYS A 86 16.87 -6.01 -0.22
CA LYS A 86 16.54 -5.48 1.11
C LYS A 86 15.18 -5.96 1.60
N CYS A 87 14.20 -6.02 0.71
CA CYS A 87 12.81 -6.24 1.08
C CYS A 87 12.43 -7.72 0.98
N PRO A 88 11.56 -8.24 1.87
CA PRO A 88 11.15 -9.65 1.89
C PRO A 88 10.43 -10.12 0.62
#